data_AF-A0A1I7YP60-F1
#
_entry.id   AF-A0A1I7YP60-F1
#
_cell.length_a   1.000
_cell.length_b   1.000
_cell.length_c   1.000
_cell.angle_alpha   90.00
_cell.angle_beta   90.00
_cell.angle_gamma   90.00
#
_symmetry.space_group_name_H-M   'P 1'
#
loop_
_entity.id
_entity.type
_entity.pdbx_description
1 polymer ?
#
loop_
_entity_poly.entity_id
_entity_poly.type
_entity_poly.pdbx_seq_one_letter_code
_entity_poly.pdbx_strand_id
1 'polypeptide(L)'
;MTLMLTAPRILARTAVLRATAVRTAVISATPKPALKKLEIPKGETGFLDYERDFSRDKRYSNPQKKGDTPKRFLLRRLDHAYELYPLIALTAIWFVLFCYAVGWSLSKVEVWIDRSQETAPWDWEKIRQSYWQKPTLVFDPKGVTMTRIELMEKLQDEMVSAAKRRGTR
;
A
#
# COMPACT_ATOMS: atom_id res chain seq x y z
N MET A 1 32.67 0.25 66.45
CA MET A 1 31.19 0.33 66.33
C MET A 1 30.77 0.83 64.94
N THR A 2 31.07 0.10 63.87
CA THR A 2 30.82 0.57 62.47
C THR A 2 30.16 -0.46 61.55
N LEU A 3 30.04 -1.73 61.97
CA LEU A 3 29.44 -2.80 61.16
C LEU A 3 27.90 -2.80 61.14
N MET A 4 27.23 -2.13 62.07
CA MET A 4 25.76 -2.09 62.17
C MET A 4 25.08 -1.12 61.19
N LEU A 5 25.81 -0.16 60.61
CA LEU A 5 25.26 0.88 59.72
C LEU A 5 25.30 0.50 58.23
N THR A 6 26.03 -0.55 57.84
CA THR A 6 26.19 -0.95 56.43
C THR A 6 25.19 -2.02 55.99
N ALA A 7 24.75 -2.89 56.90
CA ALA A 7 23.77 -3.95 56.63
C ALA A 7 22.44 -3.45 56.01
N PRO A 8 21.78 -2.39 56.52
CA PRO A 8 20.51 -1.93 55.94
C PRO A 8 20.68 -1.35 54.53
N ARG A 9 21.83 -0.75 54.22
CA ARG A 9 22.12 -0.19 52.89
C ARG A 9 22.41 -1.28 51.85
N ILE A 10 23.07 -2.37 52.25
CA ILE A 10 23.34 -3.51 51.38
C ILE A 10 22.03 -4.26 51.10
N LEU A 11 21.19 -4.48 52.12
CA LEU A 11 19.86 -5.10 51.98
C LEU A 11 18.92 -4.26 51.12
N ALA A 12 18.93 -2.93 51.27
CA ALA A 12 18.15 -2.03 50.42
C ALA A 12 18.62 -2.07 48.96
N ARG A 13 19.95 -2.10 48.72
CA ARG A 13 20.52 -2.20 47.35
C ARG A 13 20.17 -3.54 46.69
N THR A 14 20.24 -4.65 47.41
CA THR A 14 19.85 -5.95 46.86
C THR A 14 18.34 -6.05 46.63
N ALA A 15 17.51 -5.43 47.48
CA ALA A 15 16.07 -5.33 47.27
C ALA A 15 15.71 -4.48 46.04
N VAL A 16 16.36 -3.31 45.87
CA VAL A 16 16.17 -2.45 44.69
C VAL A 16 16.63 -3.15 43.42
N LEU A 17 17.80 -3.81 43.44
CA LEU A 17 18.31 -4.58 42.30
C LEU A 17 17.38 -5.75 41.92
N ARG A 18 16.82 -6.45 42.91
CA ARG A 18 15.80 -7.49 42.66
C ARG A 18 14.52 -6.90 42.09
N ALA A 19 14.05 -5.76 42.61
CA ALA A 19 12.85 -5.09 42.11
C ALA A 19 13.04 -4.60 40.67
N THR A 20 14.20 -4.05 40.32
CA THR A 20 14.52 -3.65 38.95
C THR A 20 14.68 -4.85 38.03
N ALA A 21 15.34 -5.93 38.49
CA ALA A 21 15.51 -7.15 37.71
C ALA A 21 14.17 -7.85 37.40
N VAL A 22 13.25 -7.92 38.38
CA VAL A 22 11.89 -8.45 38.17
C VAL A 22 11.09 -7.58 37.20
N ARG A 23 11.29 -6.26 37.23
CA ARG A 23 10.62 -5.32 36.32
C ARG A 23 11.16 -5.37 34.89
N THR A 24 12.44 -5.69 34.71
CA THR A 24 13.07 -5.85 33.38
C THR A 24 12.93 -7.25 32.80
N ALA A 25 12.71 -8.28 33.64
CA ALA A 25 12.64 -9.68 33.20
C ALA A 25 11.30 -10.11 32.58
N VAL A 26 10.29 -9.25 32.49
CA VAL A 26 8.95 -9.66 32.03
C VAL A 26 8.37 -8.67 31.01
N ILE A 27 9.00 -8.58 29.85
CA ILE A 27 8.27 -8.25 28.61
C ILE A 27 8.18 -9.56 27.82
N SER A 28 7.35 -10.49 28.31
CA SER A 28 7.04 -11.69 27.53
C SER A 28 6.26 -11.28 26.28
N ALA A 29 6.48 -11.98 25.16
CA ALA A 29 5.74 -11.70 23.92
C ALA A 29 4.23 -11.96 24.08
N THR A 30 3.87 -12.92 24.93
CA THR A 30 2.50 -13.32 25.24
C THR A 30 2.31 -13.50 26.76
N PRO A 31 1.09 -13.30 27.29
CA PRO A 31 0.77 -13.64 28.67
C PRO A 31 0.74 -15.16 28.86
N LYS A 32 0.95 -15.59 30.11
CA LYS A 32 0.69 -16.97 30.53
C LYS A 32 -0.81 -17.26 30.45
N PRO A 33 -1.22 -18.52 30.20
CA PRO A 33 -2.63 -18.91 30.18
C PRO A 33 -3.31 -18.57 31.52
N ALA A 34 -4.61 -18.27 31.47
CA ALA A 34 -5.37 -17.93 32.67
C ALA A 34 -5.38 -19.10 33.67
N LEU A 35 -5.14 -18.79 34.95
CA LEU A 35 -5.08 -19.78 36.03
C LEU A 35 -6.42 -20.47 36.30
N LYS A 36 -7.53 -19.80 35.99
CA LYS A 36 -8.88 -20.34 36.11
C LYS A 36 -9.58 -20.16 34.78
N LYS A 37 -10.09 -21.26 34.23
CA LYS A 37 -10.99 -21.31 33.09
C LYS A 37 -12.39 -21.70 33.59
N LEU A 38 -13.42 -20.91 33.25
CA LEU A 38 -14.82 -21.33 33.21
C LEU A 38 -14.93 -22.65 32.45
N GLU A 39 -15.47 -23.65 33.14
CA GLU A 39 -15.79 -24.95 32.56
C GLU A 39 -17.22 -24.90 32.00
N ILE A 40 -17.47 -25.67 30.95
CA ILE A 40 -18.80 -25.80 30.38
C ILE A 40 -19.69 -26.52 31.40
N PRO A 41 -20.91 -26.02 31.69
CA PRO A 41 -21.82 -26.68 32.63
C PRO A 41 -22.13 -28.11 32.16
N LYS A 42 -22.21 -29.03 33.11
CA LYS A 42 -22.45 -30.46 32.85
C LYS A 42 -23.84 -30.63 32.21
N GLY A 43 -23.90 -30.87 30.90
CA GLY A 43 -25.14 -31.08 30.14
C GLY A 43 -25.20 -30.33 28.81
N GLU A 44 -24.31 -29.37 28.60
CA GLU A 44 -24.24 -28.60 27.35
C GLU A 44 -23.04 -29.05 26.50
N THR A 45 -23.22 -29.15 25.19
CA THR A 45 -22.15 -29.40 24.23
C THR A 45 -21.77 -28.09 23.54
N GLY A 46 -20.49 -27.71 23.59
CA GLY A 46 -20.03 -26.47 22.99
C GLY A 46 -18.51 -26.30 23.04
N PHE A 47 -18.00 -25.30 22.33
CA PHE A 47 -16.62 -24.85 22.42
C PHE A 47 -16.57 -23.57 23.24
N LEU A 48 -15.99 -23.63 24.44
CA LEU A 48 -15.78 -22.48 25.30
C LEU A 48 -14.28 -22.36 25.64
N ASP A 49 -13.53 -21.71 24.75
CA ASP A 49 -12.17 -21.28 25.05
C ASP A 49 -12.17 -19.76 25.16
N TYR A 50 -12.07 -19.27 26.40
CA TYR A 50 -11.86 -17.85 26.64
C TYR A 50 -10.42 -17.64 27.10
N GLU A 51 -9.77 -16.72 26.42
CA GLU A 51 -8.45 -16.22 26.80
C GLU A 51 -8.60 -14.75 27.17
N ARG A 52 -7.76 -14.29 28.10
CA ARG A 52 -7.66 -12.86 28.39
C ARG A 52 -7.29 -12.12 27.10
N ASP A 53 -8.03 -11.08 26.75
CA ASP A 53 -7.60 -10.24 25.63
C ASP A 53 -6.43 -9.35 26.05
N PHE A 54 -5.29 -9.53 25.40
CA PHE A 54 -4.06 -8.77 25.63
C PHE A 54 -3.58 -8.03 24.38
N SER A 55 -4.40 -8.01 23.31
CA SER A 55 -4.11 -7.44 21.99
C SER A 55 -3.62 -5.98 22.00
N ARG A 56 -3.99 -5.23 23.05
CA ARG A 56 -3.70 -3.79 23.20
C ARG A 56 -2.90 -3.46 24.48
N ASP A 57 -2.41 -4.48 25.18
CA ASP A 57 -1.69 -4.28 26.45
C ASP A 57 -0.20 -4.00 26.18
N LYS A 58 0.23 -2.76 26.47
CA LYS A 58 1.62 -2.28 26.26
C LYS A 58 2.65 -2.97 27.15
N ARG A 59 2.21 -3.76 28.12
CA ARG A 59 3.09 -4.55 29.00
C ARG A 59 3.78 -5.71 28.27
N TYR A 60 3.27 -6.11 27.11
CA TYR A 60 3.82 -7.19 26.29
C TYR A 60 4.48 -6.64 25.02
N SER A 61 5.52 -7.31 24.52
CA SER A 61 6.30 -6.85 23.36
C SER A 61 5.60 -7.09 22.03
N ASN A 62 4.70 -8.08 21.93
CA ASN A 62 3.96 -8.40 20.72
C ASN A 62 2.49 -8.73 21.06
N PRO A 63 1.71 -7.75 21.52
CA PRO A 63 0.37 -7.99 22.05
C PRO A 63 -0.61 -8.44 20.96
N GLN A 64 -0.41 -8.05 19.69
CA GLN A 64 -1.33 -8.34 18.58
C GLN A 64 -1.45 -9.84 18.29
N LYS A 65 -2.69 -10.31 18.32
CA LYS A 65 -3.06 -11.69 18.00
C LYS A 65 -2.86 -11.96 16.51
N LYS A 66 -2.83 -13.24 16.16
CA LYS A 66 -2.73 -13.68 14.76
C LYS A 66 -4.03 -13.27 14.04
N GLY A 67 -3.93 -12.34 13.08
CA GLY A 67 -5.09 -11.86 12.31
C GLY A 67 -5.52 -10.42 12.63
N ASP A 68 -4.98 -9.80 13.68
CA ASP A 68 -5.37 -8.44 14.10
C ASP A 68 -4.99 -7.34 13.09
N THR A 69 -4.02 -7.61 12.20
CA THR A 69 -3.60 -6.66 11.18
C THR A 69 -3.88 -7.20 9.79
N PRO A 70 -4.34 -6.37 8.84
CA PRO A 70 -4.55 -6.78 7.45
C PRO A 70 -3.33 -7.48 6.86
N LYS A 71 -2.12 -7.00 7.20
CA LYS A 71 -0.86 -7.63 6.80
C LYS A 71 -0.71 -9.07 7.32
N ARG A 72 -0.98 -9.32 8.62
CA ARG A 72 -0.91 -10.66 9.21
C ARG A 72 -2.08 -11.56 8.79
N PHE A 73 -3.21 -10.98 8.37
CA PHE A 73 -4.30 -11.76 7.80
C PHE A 73 -3.94 -12.25 6.39
N LEU A 74 -3.46 -11.34 5.53
CA LEU A 74 -3.20 -11.62 4.11
C LEU A 74 -1.89 -12.39 3.88
N LEU A 75 -0.80 -12.05 4.57
CA LEU A 75 0.54 -12.57 4.24
C LEU A 75 0.99 -13.75 5.11
N ARG A 76 0.28 -14.10 6.19
CA ARG A 76 0.76 -15.06 7.20
C ARG A 76 0.92 -16.49 6.68
N ARG A 77 0.06 -16.92 5.75
CA ARG A 77 0.11 -18.29 5.21
C ARG A 77 0.88 -18.40 3.90
N LEU A 78 1.44 -17.29 3.40
CA LEU A 78 2.18 -17.29 2.14
C LEU A 78 3.36 -18.26 2.15
N ASP A 79 4.09 -18.31 3.26
CA ASP A 79 5.30 -19.14 3.39
C ASP A 79 5.05 -20.66 3.29
N HIS A 80 3.82 -21.12 3.53
CA HIS A 80 3.46 -22.55 3.51
C HIS A 80 2.54 -22.93 2.35
N ALA A 81 2.02 -21.94 1.62
CA ALA A 81 1.08 -22.14 0.51
C ALA A 81 1.78 -21.88 -0.83
N TYR A 82 2.69 -22.77 -1.21
CA TYR A 82 3.46 -22.66 -2.45
C TYR A 82 2.58 -22.64 -3.71
N GLU A 83 1.41 -23.27 -3.66
CA GLU A 83 0.40 -23.25 -4.72
C GLU A 83 -0.12 -21.84 -5.03
N LEU A 84 0.02 -20.91 -4.08
CA LEU A 84 -0.43 -19.53 -4.23
C LEU A 84 0.61 -18.62 -4.92
N TYR A 85 1.88 -19.03 -4.98
CA TYR A 85 2.95 -18.21 -5.59
C TYR A 85 2.72 -17.93 -7.08
N PRO A 86 2.32 -18.90 -7.91
CA PRO A 86 1.98 -18.63 -9.31
C PRO A 86 0.82 -17.63 -9.44
N LEU A 87 -0.19 -17.72 -8.57
CA LEU A 87 -1.32 -16.79 -8.57
C LEU A 87 -0.87 -15.38 -8.19
N ILE A 88 -0.03 -15.24 -7.16
CA ILE A 88 0.51 -13.94 -6.74
C ILE A 88 1.40 -13.34 -7.84
N ALA A 89 2.27 -14.15 -8.45
CA ALA A 89 3.10 -13.71 -9.57
C ALA A 89 2.24 -13.23 -10.74
N LEU A 90 1.18 -13.97 -11.08
CA LEU A 90 0.24 -13.57 -12.13
C LEU A 90 -0.46 -12.24 -11.79
N THR A 91 -0.90 -12.04 -10.55
CA THR A 91 -1.50 -10.76 -10.12
C THR A 91 -0.52 -9.60 -10.17
N ALA A 92 0.76 -9.84 -9.83
CA ALA A 92 1.80 -8.82 -9.91
C ALA A 92 2.09 -8.43 -11.36
N ILE A 93 2.21 -9.42 -12.27
CA ILE A 93 2.36 -9.18 -13.71
C ILE A 93 1.17 -8.39 -14.26
N TRP A 94 -0.05 -8.80 -13.90
CA TRP A 94 -1.26 -8.09 -14.29
C TRP A 94 -1.25 -6.64 -13.81
N PHE A 95 -0.86 -6.40 -12.55
CA PHE A 95 -0.81 -5.06 -11.98
C PHE A 95 0.24 -4.18 -12.69
N VAL A 96 1.40 -4.72 -13.04
CA VAL A 96 2.41 -4.02 -13.83
C VAL A 96 1.88 -3.67 -15.23
N LEU A 97 1.22 -4.62 -15.90
CA LEU A 97 0.59 -4.37 -17.20
C LEU A 97 -0.54 -3.35 -17.10
N PHE A 98 -1.31 -3.36 -16.02
CA PHE A 98 -2.34 -2.37 -15.73
C PHE A 98 -1.75 -0.97 -15.55
N CYS A 99 -0.71 -0.82 -14.72
CA CYS A 99 0.00 0.45 -14.56
C CYS A 99 0.61 0.94 -15.87
N TYR A 100 1.19 0.04 -16.66
CA TYR A 100 1.69 0.36 -18.00
C TYR A 100 0.57 0.85 -18.92
N ALA A 101 -0.56 0.13 -18.97
CA ALA A 101 -1.70 0.51 -19.81
C ALA A 101 -2.30 1.86 -19.38
N VAL A 102 -2.39 2.13 -18.08
CA VAL A 102 -2.82 3.43 -17.56
C VAL A 102 -1.82 4.52 -17.95
N GLY A 103 -0.53 4.31 -17.70
CA GLY A 103 0.51 5.28 -18.07
C GLY A 103 0.53 5.58 -19.57
N TRP A 104 0.38 4.55 -20.40
CA TRP A 104 0.23 4.70 -21.84
C TRP A 104 -1.05 5.46 -22.22
N SER A 105 -2.19 5.13 -21.60
CA SER A 105 -3.45 5.82 -21.84
C SER A 105 -3.35 7.31 -21.51
N LEU A 106 -2.68 7.66 -20.41
CA LEU A 106 -2.45 9.05 -20.00
C LEU A 106 -1.45 9.79 -20.90
N SER A 107 -0.58 9.06 -21.62
CA SER A 107 0.36 9.64 -22.58
C SER A 107 -0.32 10.09 -23.89
N LYS A 108 -1.56 9.62 -24.13
CA LYS A 108 -2.32 10.03 -25.31
C LYS A 108 -2.66 11.52 -25.24
N VAL A 109 -2.53 12.18 -26.38
CA VAL A 109 -2.82 13.62 -26.56
C VAL A 109 -4.27 13.97 -26.19
N GLU A 110 -5.19 13.00 -26.30
CA GLU A 110 -6.60 13.13 -25.97
C GLU A 110 -6.87 13.34 -24.47
N VAL A 111 -5.94 12.96 -23.59
CA VAL A 111 -6.18 13.03 -22.15
C VAL A 111 -5.72 14.40 -21.61
N TRP A 112 -6.68 15.30 -21.42
CA TRP A 112 -6.45 16.60 -20.81
C TRP A 112 -6.49 16.53 -19.28
N ILE A 113 -5.37 16.12 -18.69
CA ILE A 113 -5.21 16.01 -17.23
C ILE A 113 -5.07 17.39 -16.58
N ASP A 114 -4.24 18.24 -17.17
CA ASP A 114 -3.91 19.56 -16.63
C ASP A 114 -4.72 20.68 -17.30
N ARG A 115 -5.77 21.15 -16.60
CA ARG A 115 -6.64 22.25 -17.04
C ARG A 115 -6.14 23.64 -16.67
N SER A 116 -4.89 23.77 -16.21
CA SER A 116 -4.30 25.09 -15.91
C SER A 116 -4.06 25.95 -17.17
N GLN A 117 -3.99 25.34 -18.35
CA GLN A 117 -3.81 26.02 -19.63
C GLN A 117 -5.15 26.24 -20.31
N GLU A 118 -5.37 27.42 -20.92
CA GLU A 118 -6.62 27.75 -21.63
C GLU A 118 -6.84 26.89 -22.88
N THR A 119 -5.75 26.50 -23.53
CA THR A 119 -5.77 25.70 -24.77
C THR A 119 -5.53 24.22 -24.51
N ALA A 120 -6.41 23.37 -25.05
CA ALA A 120 -6.32 21.92 -24.92
C ALA A 120 -5.01 21.34 -25.51
N PRO A 121 -4.51 20.20 -25.02
CA PRO A 121 -3.27 19.58 -25.50
C PRO A 121 -3.34 19.08 -26.95
N TRP A 122 -4.54 18.80 -27.48
CA TRP A 122 -4.79 18.48 -28.89
C TRP A 122 -5.09 19.70 -29.76
N ASP A 123 -4.92 20.92 -29.23
CA ASP A 123 -5.09 22.13 -30.02
C ASP A 123 -4.20 22.06 -31.26
N TRP A 124 -4.84 22.19 -32.43
CA TRP A 124 -4.17 22.21 -33.73
C TRP A 124 -2.93 23.10 -33.75
N GLU A 125 -2.97 24.29 -33.15
CA GLU A 125 -1.83 25.22 -33.14
C GLU A 125 -0.62 24.68 -32.38
N LYS A 126 -0.85 23.85 -31.35
CA LYS A 126 0.21 23.20 -30.57
C LYS A 126 0.72 21.94 -31.26
N ILE A 127 -0.17 21.13 -31.84
CA ILE A 127 0.19 19.81 -32.37
C ILE A 127 0.59 19.83 -33.85
N ARG A 128 0.32 20.92 -34.59
CA ARG A 128 0.57 21.02 -36.04
C ARG A 128 1.96 20.55 -36.46
N GLN A 129 3.00 20.83 -35.67
CA GLN A 129 4.38 20.46 -36.00
C GLN A 129 4.80 19.05 -35.51
N SER A 130 4.00 18.40 -34.68
CA SER A 130 4.39 17.15 -34.02
C SER A 130 3.34 16.04 -34.08
N TYR A 131 2.14 16.28 -34.63
CA TYR A 131 1.03 15.33 -34.57
C TYR A 131 1.36 13.98 -35.22
N TRP A 132 2.10 13.96 -36.33
CA TRP A 132 2.50 12.73 -37.03
C TRP A 132 3.58 11.95 -36.28
N GLN A 133 4.29 12.58 -35.34
CA GLN A 133 5.33 11.92 -34.54
C GLN A 133 4.75 11.27 -33.28
N LYS A 134 3.47 11.47 -32.99
CA LYS A 134 2.82 10.95 -31.79
C LYS A 134 2.18 9.60 -32.09
N PRO A 135 2.41 8.58 -31.25
CA PRO A 135 1.84 7.25 -31.47
C PRO A 135 0.31 7.31 -31.35
N THR A 136 -0.39 6.87 -32.38
CA THR A 136 -1.85 6.74 -32.40
C THR A 136 -2.30 5.36 -31.91
N LEU A 137 -1.53 4.32 -32.22
CA LEU A 137 -1.78 2.94 -31.81
C LEU A 137 -0.73 2.48 -30.78
N VAL A 138 -1.15 1.58 -29.88
CA VAL A 138 -0.25 0.89 -28.93
C VAL A 138 0.72 -0.02 -29.69
N PHE A 139 0.22 -0.65 -30.76
CA PHE A 139 0.96 -1.62 -31.57
C PHE A 139 0.99 -1.16 -33.03
N ASP A 140 2.00 -0.36 -33.38
CA ASP A 140 2.32 -0.05 -34.77
C ASP A 140 3.82 -0.30 -35.01
N PRO A 141 4.24 -1.57 -35.19
CA PRO A 141 5.66 -1.90 -35.37
C PRO A 141 6.24 -1.35 -36.68
N LYS A 142 5.39 -0.97 -37.63
CA LYS A 142 5.79 -0.48 -38.96
C LYS A 142 5.64 1.04 -39.09
N GLY A 143 5.06 1.72 -38.10
CA GLY A 143 4.85 3.16 -38.11
C GLY A 143 3.96 3.66 -39.26
N VAL A 144 3.09 2.79 -39.80
CA VAL A 144 2.29 3.13 -41.00
C VAL A 144 1.29 4.25 -40.69
N THR A 145 0.84 4.34 -39.45
CA THR A 145 -0.12 5.35 -38.99
C THR A 145 0.50 6.73 -38.76
N MET A 146 1.84 6.83 -38.75
CA MET A 146 2.59 8.03 -38.43
C MET A 146 2.98 8.81 -39.71
N THR A 147 2.05 8.89 -40.66
CA THR A 147 2.26 9.57 -41.94
C THR A 147 1.77 11.01 -41.88
N ARG A 148 2.59 11.91 -42.42
CA ARG A 148 2.24 13.32 -42.53
C ARG A 148 1.29 13.53 -43.70
N ILE A 149 0.17 14.20 -43.46
CA ILE A 149 -0.86 14.46 -44.48
C ILE A 149 -0.98 15.97 -44.67
N GLU A 150 -0.27 16.50 -45.67
CA GLU A 150 -0.23 17.94 -45.96
C GLU A 150 -1.60 18.53 -46.33
N LEU A 151 -2.46 17.73 -46.99
CA LEU A 151 -3.81 18.17 -47.35
C LEU A 151 -4.67 18.42 -46.10
N MET A 152 -4.58 17.52 -45.12
CA MET A 152 -5.28 17.66 -43.84
C MET A 152 -4.78 18.89 -43.08
N GLU A 153 -3.46 19.14 -43.11
CA GLU A 153 -2.87 20.32 -42.48
C GLU A 153 -3.43 21.62 -43.03
N LYS A 154 -3.48 21.76 -44.37
CA LYS A 154 -4.04 22.95 -45.02
C LYS A 154 -5.51 23.15 -44.64
N LEU A 155 -6.30 22.09 -44.65
CA LEU A 155 -7.72 22.15 -44.31
C LEU A 155 -7.93 22.55 -42.85
N GLN A 156 -7.16 22.00 -41.91
CA GLN A 156 -7.23 22.40 -40.50
C GLN A 156 -6.76 23.84 -40.29
N ASP A 157 -5.68 24.28 -40.96
CA ASP A 157 -5.23 25.68 -40.91
C ASP A 157 -6.33 26.65 -41.38
N GLU A 158 -7.01 26.32 -42.47
CA GLU A 158 -8.15 27.11 -42.97
C GLU A 158 -9.32 27.12 -41.99
N MET A 159 -9.68 25.97 -41.41
CA MET A 159 -10.74 25.88 -40.40
C MET A 159 -10.43 26.71 -39.15
N VAL A 160 -9.20 26.67 -38.65
CA VAL A 160 -8.77 27.50 -37.51
C VAL A 160 -8.81 28.98 -37.87
N SER A 161 -8.34 29.36 -39.06
CA SER A 161 -8.40 30.74 -39.52
C SER A 161 -9.84 31.25 -39.65
N ALA A 162 -10.76 30.41 -40.13
CA ALA A 162 -12.18 30.72 -40.24
C ALA A 162 -12.86 30.82 -38.87
N ALA A 163 -12.50 29.95 -37.92
CA ALA A 163 -13.01 29.99 -36.55
C ALA A 163 -12.60 31.26 -35.83
N LYS A 164 -11.34 31.70 -35.98
CA LYS A 164 -10.85 32.98 -35.44
C LYS A 164 -11.59 34.17 -36.04
N ARG A 165 -11.83 34.16 -37.35
CA ARG A 165 -12.65 35.20 -38.02
C ARG A 165 -14.08 35.26 -37.50
N ARG A 166 -14.63 34.13 -37.06
CA ARG A 166 -15.98 34.03 -36.47
C ARG A 166 -16.01 34.36 -34.98
N GLY A 167 -14.87 34.50 -34.30
CA GLY A 167 -14.78 34.71 -32.87
C GLY A 167 -15.22 33.52 -32.02
N THR A 168 -15.35 32.33 -32.61
CA THR A 168 -15.71 31.09 -31.90
C THR A 168 -14.50 30.42 -31.23
N ARG A 169 -13.31 30.97 -31.45
CA ARG A 169 -12.02 30.46 -30.96
C ARG A 169 -11.02 31.60 -30.86
#